data_AF-A0A1T4W5K1-F1
#
_entry.id   AF-A0A1T4W5K1-F1
#
_cell.length_a   1.000
_cell.length_b   1.000
_cell.length_c   1.000
_cell.angle_alpha   90.00
_cell.angle_beta   90.00
_cell.angle_gamma   90.00
#
_symmetry.space_group_name_H-M   'P 1'
#
loop_
_entity.id
_entity.type
_entity.pdbx_description
1 polymer ?
#
loop_
_entity_poly.entity_id
_entity_poly.type
_entity_poly.pdbx_seq_one_letter_code
_entity_poly.pdbx_strand_id
1 'polypeptide(L)'
;MRNTITAVRASRTMRLTTTALLLGLLLLAAGPARAATMGFEAVEGLFPTGSIFMDVDGNDDAATFTLRNTGDGAITAIYFDWGAMAGLFGDPSNVDDSLPGVTYTDSQGDWYSATPWNMPGGAGLDDPFVADFGLGPQHRGGVPNNGIGEAEFLSVTWNLAGLDFQTLLNAMNNGEIRVGLHVQSLADGSSASGISATPIQGTLLLLSSGLLGLLVFRHRTRD
;
A
#
# COMPACT_ATOMS: atom_id res chain seq x y z
N MET A 1 -36.54 -10.87 55.91
CA MET A 1 -36.10 -11.30 54.56
C MET A 1 -36.03 -10.09 53.61
N ARG A 2 -35.01 -9.24 53.70
CA ARG A 2 -34.74 -8.16 52.72
C ARG A 2 -33.25 -7.80 52.84
N ASN A 3 -32.36 -8.43 52.08
CA ASN A 3 -30.96 -7.99 51.99
C ASN A 3 -30.20 -8.46 50.72
N THR A 4 -30.86 -9.04 49.71
CA THR A 4 -30.15 -9.70 48.59
C THR A 4 -30.11 -8.90 47.28
N ILE A 5 -30.80 -7.75 47.17
CA ILE A 5 -31.01 -7.08 45.87
C ILE A 5 -29.89 -6.07 45.51
N THR A 6 -29.10 -5.59 46.49
CA THR A 6 -28.11 -4.53 46.26
C THR A 6 -26.81 -5.02 45.60
N ALA A 7 -26.45 -6.29 45.76
CA ALA A 7 -25.16 -6.83 45.28
C ALA A 7 -25.09 -7.03 43.75
N VAL A 8 -26.22 -7.21 43.07
CA VAL A 8 -26.26 -7.52 41.63
C VAL A 8 -26.01 -6.27 40.76
N ARG A 9 -26.29 -5.07 41.27
CA ARG A 9 -26.14 -3.81 40.51
C ARG A 9 -24.69 -3.33 40.44
N ALA A 10 -23.87 -3.64 41.44
CA ALA A 10 -22.45 -3.27 41.49
C ALA A 10 -21.57 -4.11 40.55
N SER A 11 -21.95 -5.35 40.26
CA SER A 11 -21.13 -6.25 39.42
C SER A 11 -21.22 -5.94 37.92
N ARG A 12 -22.31 -5.34 37.44
CA ARG A 12 -22.48 -4.95 36.03
C ARG A 12 -21.72 -3.67 35.67
N THR A 13 -21.70 -2.67 36.56
CA THR A 13 -20.91 -1.44 36.34
C THR A 13 -19.41 -1.70 36.41
N MET A 14 -18.97 -2.56 37.33
CA MET A 14 -17.55 -2.92 37.46
C MET A 14 -17.01 -3.63 36.20
N ARG A 15 -17.81 -4.52 35.58
CA ARG A 15 -17.41 -5.21 34.32
C ARG A 15 -17.31 -4.27 33.11
N LEU A 16 -18.11 -3.20 33.05
CA LEU A 16 -18.04 -2.22 31.96
C LEU A 16 -16.80 -1.33 32.06
N THR A 17 -16.45 -0.86 33.26
CA THR A 17 -15.26 -0.02 33.48
C THR A 17 -13.95 -0.79 33.23
N THR A 18 -13.85 -2.06 33.64
CA THR A 18 -12.62 -2.84 33.44
C THR A 18 -12.35 -3.13 31.96
N THR A 19 -13.41 -3.39 31.18
CA THR A 19 -13.28 -3.69 29.74
C THR A 19 -12.88 -2.43 28.93
N ALA A 20 -13.46 -1.28 29.25
CA ALA A 20 -13.09 -0.01 28.62
C ALA A 20 -11.65 0.41 28.97
N LEU A 21 -11.20 0.15 30.20
CA LEU A 21 -9.82 0.44 30.62
C LEU A 21 -8.81 -0.48 29.91
N LEU A 22 -9.13 -1.77 29.73
CA LEU A 22 -8.29 -2.72 28.99
C LEU A 22 -8.17 -2.36 27.51
N LEU A 23 -9.27 -1.97 26.86
CA LEU A 23 -9.25 -1.53 25.46
C LEU A 23 -8.43 -0.23 25.30
N GLY A 24 -8.58 0.70 26.24
CA GLY A 24 -7.76 1.91 26.29
C GLY A 24 -6.26 1.62 26.48
N LEU A 25 -5.92 0.66 27.35
CA LEU A 25 -4.53 0.22 27.53
C LEU A 25 -3.96 -0.49 26.30
N LEU A 26 -4.76 -1.32 25.62
CA LEU A 26 -4.37 -2.02 24.39
C LEU A 26 -4.11 -1.04 23.23
N LEU A 27 -4.90 0.03 23.13
CA LEU A 27 -4.68 1.10 22.15
C LEU A 27 -3.44 1.95 22.46
N LEU A 28 -3.07 2.07 23.74
CA LEU A 28 -1.83 2.75 24.17
C LEU A 28 -0.57 1.90 23.99
N ALA A 29 -0.71 0.58 23.86
CA ALA A 29 0.38 -0.36 23.64
C ALA A 29 0.62 -0.72 22.15
N ALA A 30 -0.23 -0.23 21.25
CA ALA A 30 -0.05 -0.41 19.82
C ALA A 30 1.09 0.49 19.32
N GLY A 31 2.22 -0.11 18.93
CA GLY A 31 3.29 0.61 18.24
C GLY A 31 2.83 1.10 16.86
N PRO A 32 3.53 2.08 16.26
CA PRO A 32 3.27 2.47 14.88
C PRO A 32 3.34 1.25 13.96
N ALA A 33 2.36 1.10 13.08
CA ALA A 33 2.34 0.03 12.10
C ALA A 33 3.57 0.17 11.18
N ARG A 34 4.36 -0.90 11.06
CA ARG A 34 5.49 -0.99 10.13
C ARG A 34 5.08 -1.44 8.73
N ALA A 35 3.87 -1.07 8.32
CA ALA A 35 3.36 -1.30 6.99
C ALA A 35 2.31 -0.25 6.62
N ALA A 36 2.21 0.05 5.33
CA ALA A 36 1.20 0.91 4.76
C ALA A 36 0.65 0.29 3.46
N THR A 37 -0.65 0.45 3.22
CA THR A 37 -1.26 0.12 1.93
C THR A 37 -1.74 1.40 1.27
N MET A 38 -1.43 1.53 -0.02
CA MET A 38 -1.78 2.66 -0.85
C MET A 38 -2.58 2.16 -2.06
N GLY A 39 -3.60 2.94 -2.43
CA GLY A 39 -4.20 2.85 -3.76
C GLY A 39 -3.49 3.79 -4.73
N PHE A 40 -4.03 3.90 -5.94
CA PHE A 40 -3.56 4.83 -6.96
C PHE A 40 -4.69 5.70 -7.45
N GLU A 41 -4.39 6.96 -7.74
CA GLU A 41 -5.29 7.93 -8.34
C GLU A 41 -4.97 8.10 -9.82
N ALA A 42 -6.00 8.30 -10.64
CA ALA A 42 -5.86 8.48 -12.08
C ALA A 42 -5.14 9.80 -12.40
N VAL A 43 -4.11 9.72 -13.25
CA VAL A 43 -3.45 10.88 -13.85
C VAL A 43 -3.91 11.06 -15.31
N GLU A 44 -3.98 9.95 -16.04
CA GLU A 44 -4.39 9.91 -17.44
C GLU A 44 -5.18 8.64 -17.72
N GLY A 45 -6.20 8.72 -18.59
CA GLY A 45 -7.00 7.58 -18.99
C GLY A 45 -7.97 7.08 -17.91
N LEU A 46 -8.60 5.93 -18.17
CA LEU A 46 -9.54 5.28 -17.25
C LEU A 46 -8.79 4.34 -16.29
N PHE A 47 -8.02 4.91 -15.38
CA PHE A 47 -7.22 4.13 -14.45
C PHE A 47 -8.11 3.25 -13.52
N PRO A 48 -7.80 1.96 -13.31
CA PRO A 48 -8.60 1.03 -12.50
C PRO A 48 -8.44 1.28 -11.00
N THR A 49 -8.91 2.45 -10.55
CA THR A 49 -8.84 2.90 -9.15
C THR A 49 -9.58 1.92 -8.25
N GLY A 50 -8.93 1.49 -7.17
CA GLY A 50 -9.49 0.50 -6.24
C GLY A 50 -9.28 -0.96 -6.63
N SER A 51 -8.60 -1.23 -7.75
CA SER A 51 -8.19 -2.58 -8.15
C SER A 51 -6.67 -2.75 -8.22
N ILE A 52 -5.90 -1.68 -8.04
CA ILE A 52 -4.44 -1.73 -7.98
C ILE A 52 -3.99 -1.13 -6.66
N PHE A 53 -3.09 -1.84 -5.98
CA PHE A 53 -2.62 -1.50 -4.65
C PHE A 53 -1.12 -1.66 -4.55
N MET A 54 -0.52 -0.89 -3.67
CA MET A 54 0.86 -1.04 -3.25
C MET A 54 0.91 -1.20 -1.75
N ASP A 55 1.47 -2.31 -1.29
CA ASP A 55 1.87 -2.47 0.11
C ASP A 55 3.32 -2.04 0.26
N VAL A 56 3.60 -1.31 1.33
CA VAL A 56 4.94 -0.93 1.74
C VAL A 56 5.15 -1.52 3.12
N ASP A 57 6.05 -2.48 3.25
CA ASP A 57 6.42 -3.11 4.52
C ASP A 57 7.94 -3.01 4.72
N GLY A 58 8.41 -2.97 5.95
CA GLY A 58 9.84 -2.88 6.18
C GLY A 58 10.27 -2.71 7.63
N ASN A 59 11.57 -2.43 7.75
CA ASN A 59 12.27 -2.13 8.99
C ASN A 59 13.26 -0.99 8.74
N ASP A 60 14.09 -0.66 9.74
CA ASP A 60 14.99 0.49 9.65
C ASP A 60 16.16 0.29 8.67
N ASP A 61 16.33 -0.91 8.11
CA ASP A 61 17.38 -1.23 7.16
C ASP A 61 16.86 -1.37 5.71
N ALA A 62 15.61 -1.79 5.55
CA ALA A 62 15.03 -2.08 4.23
C ALA A 62 13.52 -1.85 4.17
N ALA A 63 13.04 -1.46 2.98
CA ALA A 63 11.63 -1.36 2.64
C ALA A 63 11.31 -2.16 1.38
N THR A 64 10.18 -2.85 1.39
CA THR A 64 9.66 -3.62 0.26
C THR A 64 8.34 -3.02 -0.20
N PHE A 65 8.25 -2.74 -1.50
CA PHE A 65 7.09 -2.23 -2.19
C PHE A 65 6.49 -3.37 -2.99
N THR A 66 5.34 -3.89 -2.57
CA THR A 66 4.61 -4.96 -3.25
C THR A 66 3.43 -4.40 -4.01
N LEU A 67 3.52 -4.38 -5.33
CA LEU A 67 2.46 -3.94 -6.22
C LEU A 67 1.56 -5.11 -6.58
N ARG A 68 0.25 -4.94 -6.44
CA ARG A 68 -0.76 -5.96 -6.71
C ARG A 68 -1.81 -5.40 -7.64
N ASN A 69 -2.20 -6.22 -8.61
CA ASN A 69 -3.32 -5.91 -9.50
C ASN A 69 -4.42 -6.95 -9.31
N THR A 70 -5.64 -6.49 -9.03
CA THR A 70 -6.84 -7.31 -8.85
C THR A 70 -7.93 -6.91 -9.86
N GLY A 71 -7.59 -6.15 -10.89
CA GLY A 71 -8.52 -5.69 -11.91
C GLY A 71 -7.99 -5.95 -13.32
N ASP A 72 -8.71 -5.39 -14.30
CA ASP A 72 -8.38 -5.53 -15.70
C ASP A 72 -7.10 -4.78 -16.08
N GLY A 73 -6.43 -5.29 -17.11
CA GLY A 73 -5.18 -4.74 -17.63
C GLY A 73 -3.95 -5.28 -16.91
N ALA A 74 -2.78 -4.78 -17.33
CA ALA A 74 -1.49 -5.17 -16.79
C ALA A 74 -0.68 -3.92 -16.42
N ILE A 75 -0.04 -3.95 -15.24
CA ILE A 75 0.97 -2.95 -14.89
C ILE A 75 2.20 -3.25 -15.76
N THR A 76 2.50 -2.34 -16.69
CA THR A 76 3.56 -2.50 -17.70
C THR A 76 4.74 -1.57 -17.50
N ALA A 77 4.63 -0.64 -16.55
CA ALA A 77 5.77 0.11 -16.04
C ALA A 77 5.46 0.63 -14.64
N ILE A 78 6.49 0.67 -13.81
CA ILE A 78 6.47 1.18 -12.45
C ILE A 78 7.55 2.24 -12.36
N TYR A 79 7.20 3.40 -11.83
CA TYR A 79 8.08 4.55 -11.72
C TYR A 79 8.16 4.99 -10.28
N PHE A 80 9.34 5.37 -9.83
CA PHE A 80 9.56 5.93 -8.52
C PHE A 80 10.15 7.32 -8.69
N ASP A 81 9.46 8.29 -8.10
CA ASP A 81 9.89 9.67 -7.97
C ASP A 81 10.23 9.88 -6.49
N TRP A 82 11.51 10.04 -6.22
CA TRP A 82 12.05 10.20 -4.88
C TRP A 82 12.26 11.67 -4.52
N GLY A 83 12.07 12.58 -5.48
CA GLY A 83 12.31 14.01 -5.33
C GLY A 83 13.67 14.32 -4.71
N ALA A 84 13.67 15.09 -3.61
CA ALA A 84 14.88 15.46 -2.90
C ALA A 84 15.61 14.27 -2.22
N MET A 85 14.94 13.13 -2.08
CA MET A 85 15.46 11.93 -1.42
C MET A 85 16.14 10.96 -2.40
N ALA A 86 16.19 11.26 -3.70
CA ALA A 86 16.80 10.39 -4.72
C ALA A 86 18.22 9.93 -4.38
N GLY A 87 19.03 10.78 -3.74
CA GLY A 87 20.39 10.44 -3.32
C GLY A 87 20.50 9.41 -2.20
N LEU A 88 19.37 9.03 -1.57
CA LEU A 88 19.31 8.03 -0.50
C LEU A 88 18.89 6.65 -1.02
N PHE A 89 18.22 6.59 -2.18
CA PHE A 89 17.83 5.34 -2.81
C PHE A 89 18.87 4.96 -3.86
N GLY A 90 19.58 3.86 -3.59
CA GLY A 90 20.40 3.20 -4.59
C GLY A 90 19.58 2.26 -5.48
N ASP A 91 20.28 1.35 -6.12
CA ASP A 91 19.66 0.23 -6.81
C ASP A 91 18.83 -0.65 -5.85
N PRO A 92 17.73 -1.26 -6.32
CA PRO A 92 16.98 -2.21 -5.50
C PRO A 92 17.88 -3.38 -5.09
N SER A 93 17.77 -3.82 -3.84
CA SER A 93 18.49 -4.98 -3.32
C SER A 93 17.86 -6.30 -3.76
N ASN A 94 16.58 -6.27 -4.14
CA ASN A 94 15.85 -7.41 -4.68
C ASN A 94 14.65 -6.96 -5.52
N VAL A 95 14.38 -7.68 -6.61
CA VAL A 95 13.12 -7.62 -7.36
C VAL A 95 12.57 -9.05 -7.39
N ASP A 96 11.48 -9.29 -6.68
CA ASP A 96 10.77 -10.58 -6.68
C ASP A 96 9.70 -10.57 -7.76
N ASP A 97 10.06 -11.13 -8.92
CA ASP A 97 9.21 -11.42 -10.06
C ASP A 97 8.98 -12.94 -10.23
N SER A 98 8.96 -13.70 -9.14
CA SER A 98 8.90 -15.17 -9.18
C SER A 98 7.55 -15.74 -9.67
N LEU A 99 6.51 -14.91 -9.85
CA LEU A 99 5.22 -15.35 -10.37
C LEU A 99 5.30 -15.66 -11.87
N PRO A 100 4.70 -16.78 -12.34
CA PRO A 100 4.66 -17.10 -13.76
C PRO A 100 4.02 -15.97 -14.58
N GLY A 101 4.72 -15.46 -15.60
CA GLY A 101 4.22 -14.37 -16.46
C GLY A 101 4.65 -12.97 -16.01
N VAL A 102 5.08 -12.82 -14.76
CA VAL A 102 5.69 -11.59 -14.25
C VAL A 102 7.20 -11.72 -14.44
N THR A 103 7.79 -10.97 -15.37
CA THR A 103 9.24 -11.04 -15.60
C THR A 103 9.80 -9.64 -15.79
N TYR A 104 10.55 -9.20 -14.79
CA TYR A 104 11.10 -7.86 -14.66
C TYR A 104 12.63 -7.87 -14.50
N THR A 105 13.21 -9.05 -14.30
CA THR A 105 14.64 -9.30 -14.27
C THR A 105 15.08 -10.26 -15.37
N ASP A 106 16.35 -10.18 -15.77
CA ASP A 106 16.98 -11.12 -16.69
C ASP A 106 17.59 -12.34 -15.97
N SER A 107 18.25 -13.21 -16.72
CA SER A 107 18.86 -14.43 -16.14
C SER A 107 20.04 -14.16 -15.19
N GLN A 108 20.51 -12.92 -15.10
CA GLN A 108 21.59 -12.46 -14.25
C GLN A 108 21.05 -11.76 -13.00
N GLY A 109 19.74 -11.48 -12.96
CA GLY A 109 19.09 -10.72 -11.90
C GLY A 109 19.10 -9.21 -12.13
N ASP A 110 19.54 -8.75 -13.31
CA ASP A 110 19.49 -7.34 -13.68
C ASP A 110 18.07 -6.99 -14.14
N TRP A 111 17.54 -5.84 -13.74
CA TRP A 111 16.17 -5.44 -14.09
C TRP A 111 16.07 -4.74 -15.44
N TYR A 112 14.90 -4.83 -16.09
CA TYR A 112 14.61 -4.04 -17.28
C TYR A 112 14.09 -2.65 -16.92
N SER A 113 14.65 -1.62 -17.56
CA SER A 113 14.16 -0.26 -17.41
C SER A 113 12.77 -0.07 -18.02
N ALA A 114 11.93 0.72 -17.35
CA ALA A 114 10.67 1.20 -17.89
C ALA A 114 10.86 1.89 -19.24
N THR A 115 9.87 1.80 -20.12
CA THR A 115 9.87 2.55 -21.39
C THR A 115 8.45 3.02 -21.71
N PRO A 116 8.20 4.34 -21.77
CA PRO A 116 9.16 5.45 -21.60
C PRO A 116 9.84 5.48 -20.21
N TRP A 117 10.94 6.23 -20.07
CA TRP A 117 11.67 6.31 -18.78
C TRP A 117 10.86 7.03 -17.69
N ASN A 118 10.05 8.00 -18.08
CA ASN A 118 9.16 8.73 -17.18
C ASN A 118 7.69 8.37 -17.44
N MET A 119 6.85 8.51 -16.43
CA MET A 119 5.44 8.15 -16.47
C MET A 119 4.67 8.97 -17.52
N PRO A 120 3.91 8.33 -18.44
CA PRO A 120 3.00 9.02 -19.34
C PRO A 120 1.98 9.87 -18.57
N GLY A 121 1.70 11.09 -19.05
CA GLY A 121 0.80 12.04 -18.38
C GLY A 121 1.41 12.78 -17.18
N GLY A 122 2.49 12.26 -16.58
CA GLY A 122 3.09 12.80 -15.36
C GLY A 122 3.66 14.23 -15.48
N ALA A 123 4.10 14.62 -16.68
CA ALA A 123 4.65 15.96 -16.93
C ALA A 123 3.59 17.09 -16.89
N GLY A 124 2.29 16.75 -16.97
CA GLY A 124 1.19 17.71 -16.99
C GLY A 124 0.58 18.02 -15.61
N LEU A 125 1.09 17.40 -14.54
CA LEU A 125 0.64 17.64 -13.17
C LEU A 125 1.10 19.01 -12.66
N ASP A 126 0.35 19.58 -11.70
CA ASP A 126 0.73 20.82 -11.01
C ASP A 126 2.11 20.70 -10.33
N ASP A 127 2.39 19.50 -9.79
CA ASP A 127 3.71 19.07 -9.37
C ASP A 127 4.19 17.92 -10.29
N PRO A 128 5.02 18.23 -11.32
CA PRO A 128 5.39 17.26 -12.35
C PRO A 128 6.00 15.98 -11.75
N PHE A 129 5.57 14.83 -12.27
CA PHE A 129 6.17 13.55 -11.92
C PHE A 129 7.47 13.33 -12.71
N VAL A 130 8.58 13.11 -12.01
CA VAL A 130 9.89 12.88 -12.61
C VAL A 130 10.50 11.60 -12.04
N ALA A 131 10.42 10.52 -12.82
CA ALA A 131 10.98 9.24 -12.40
C ALA A 131 12.51 9.30 -12.22
N ASP A 132 12.95 9.01 -11.00
CA ASP A 132 14.36 8.74 -10.66
C ASP A 132 14.72 7.28 -10.93
N PHE A 133 13.74 6.38 -10.80
CA PHE A 133 13.87 4.97 -11.12
C PHE A 133 12.64 4.46 -11.88
N GLY A 134 12.86 3.61 -12.87
CA GLY A 134 11.80 3.06 -13.71
C GLY A 134 12.02 1.58 -13.99
N LEU A 135 11.01 0.77 -13.70
CA LEU A 135 11.01 -0.68 -13.85
C LEU A 135 9.96 -1.12 -14.89
N GLY A 136 10.35 -1.99 -15.81
CA GLY A 136 9.50 -2.50 -16.87
C GLY A 136 9.65 -4.02 -17.07
N PRO A 137 8.67 -4.66 -17.70
CA PRO A 137 8.70 -6.10 -17.97
C PRO A 137 9.67 -6.41 -19.13
N GLN A 138 10.17 -7.64 -19.17
CA GLN A 138 11.02 -8.16 -20.25
C GLN A 138 10.35 -7.99 -21.62
N HIS A 139 9.10 -8.44 -21.71
CA HIS A 139 8.30 -8.34 -22.92
C HIS A 139 7.54 -7.02 -22.92
N ARG A 140 7.65 -6.31 -24.04
CA ARG A 140 7.10 -4.96 -24.21
C ARG A 140 5.85 -4.97 -25.07
N GLY A 141 5.06 -3.92 -24.93
CA GLY A 141 3.79 -3.76 -25.64
C GLY A 141 2.63 -4.13 -24.73
N GLY A 142 1.57 -3.31 -24.78
CA GLY A 142 0.38 -3.42 -23.95
C GLY A 142 -0.48 -4.62 -24.29
N VAL A 143 0.01 -5.81 -23.97
CA VAL A 143 -0.78 -7.04 -23.91
C VAL A 143 -0.89 -7.49 -22.45
N PRO A 144 -2.01 -8.11 -22.04
CA PRO A 144 -2.26 -8.46 -20.64
C PRO A 144 -1.18 -9.33 -19.99
N ASN A 145 -0.43 -10.10 -20.78
CA ASN A 145 0.59 -11.03 -20.28
C ASN A 145 2.02 -10.42 -20.23
N ASN A 146 2.17 -9.14 -20.55
CA ASN A 146 3.46 -8.45 -20.58
C ASN A 146 3.60 -7.51 -19.38
N GLY A 147 3.27 -7.94 -18.17
CA GLY A 147 3.25 -7.09 -16.99
C GLY A 147 2.70 -7.80 -15.76
N ILE A 148 2.21 -7.03 -14.78
CA ILE A 148 1.50 -7.56 -13.59
C ILE A 148 0.00 -7.53 -13.90
N GLY A 149 -0.56 -8.67 -14.28
CA GLY A 149 -1.96 -8.88 -14.62
C GLY A 149 -2.87 -9.13 -13.40
N GLU A 150 -4.08 -9.60 -13.66
CA GLU A 150 -5.08 -9.87 -12.62
C GLU A 150 -4.58 -10.96 -11.64
N ALA A 151 -4.70 -10.67 -10.34
CA ALA A 151 -4.26 -11.51 -9.22
C ALA A 151 -2.75 -11.78 -9.17
N GLU A 152 -1.95 -11.00 -9.89
CA GLU A 152 -0.50 -11.05 -9.86
C GLU A 152 0.09 -9.93 -9.00
N PHE A 153 1.37 -10.08 -8.64
CA PHE A 153 2.12 -9.08 -7.91
C PHE A 153 3.60 -9.06 -8.31
N LEU A 154 4.27 -7.97 -7.95
CA LEU A 154 5.71 -7.80 -8.00
C LEU A 154 6.16 -7.14 -6.70
N SER A 155 7.26 -7.59 -6.11
CA SER A 155 7.85 -6.91 -4.95
C SER A 155 9.22 -6.34 -5.29
N VAL A 156 9.48 -5.10 -4.88
CA VAL A 156 10.79 -4.46 -5.05
C VAL A 156 11.28 -3.99 -3.69
N THR A 157 12.48 -4.42 -3.31
CA THR A 157 13.09 -4.11 -2.02
C THR A 157 14.26 -3.16 -2.20
N TRP A 158 14.33 -2.12 -1.37
CA TRP A 158 15.47 -1.23 -1.26
C TRP A 158 16.08 -1.31 0.14
N ASN A 159 17.40 -1.17 0.19
CA ASN A 159 18.08 -0.82 1.44
C ASN A 159 17.85 0.67 1.69
N LEU A 160 17.51 1.05 2.92
CA LEU A 160 17.20 2.44 3.27
C LEU A 160 18.44 3.28 3.58
N ALA A 161 19.64 2.69 3.57
CA ALA A 161 20.92 3.41 3.71
C ALA A 161 20.98 4.38 4.91
N GLY A 162 20.32 4.05 6.02
CA GLY A 162 20.25 4.87 7.24
C GLY A 162 19.02 5.80 7.33
N LEU A 163 18.16 5.82 6.31
CA LEU A 163 16.80 6.34 6.41
C LEU A 163 15.95 5.37 7.24
N ASP A 164 15.32 5.83 8.32
CA ASP A 164 14.39 4.96 9.03
C ASP A 164 13.08 4.76 8.24
N PHE A 165 12.42 3.63 8.46
CA PHE A 165 11.19 3.27 7.74
C PHE A 165 10.06 4.28 7.99
N GLN A 166 10.02 4.90 9.16
CA GLN A 166 8.98 5.87 9.49
C GLN A 166 9.15 7.16 8.67
N THR A 167 10.38 7.57 8.39
CA THR A 167 10.71 8.72 7.56
C THR A 167 10.35 8.44 6.10
N LEU A 168 10.62 7.22 5.60
CA LEU A 168 10.10 6.78 4.31
C LEU A 168 8.58 6.92 4.25
N LEU A 169 7.85 6.34 5.22
CA LEU A 169 6.39 6.43 5.23
C LEU A 169 5.90 7.88 5.31
N ASN A 170 6.57 8.75 6.06
CA ASN A 170 6.21 10.16 6.15
C ASN A 170 6.41 10.89 4.80
N ALA A 171 7.51 10.63 4.11
CA ALA A 171 7.80 11.17 2.77
C ALA A 171 6.79 10.66 1.72
N MET A 172 6.31 9.43 1.86
CA MET A 172 5.23 8.92 1.02
C MET A 172 3.87 9.56 1.38
N ASN A 173 3.61 9.83 2.67
CA ASN A 173 2.37 10.47 3.13
C ASN A 173 2.24 11.92 2.69
N ASN A 174 3.34 12.66 2.59
CA ASN A 174 3.33 14.07 2.20
C ASN A 174 3.56 14.30 0.70
N GLY A 175 3.79 13.23 -0.07
CA GLY A 175 4.00 13.28 -1.52
C GLY A 175 5.42 13.63 -1.95
N GLU A 176 6.40 13.68 -1.05
CA GLU A 176 7.82 13.80 -1.41
C GLU A 176 8.33 12.56 -2.15
N ILE A 177 7.82 11.37 -1.80
CA ILE A 177 8.03 10.12 -2.52
C ILE A 177 6.70 9.70 -3.15
N ARG A 178 6.74 9.45 -4.46
CA ARG A 178 5.55 9.07 -5.24
C ARG A 178 5.87 7.87 -6.13
N VAL A 179 4.94 6.93 -6.20
CA VAL A 179 5.03 5.79 -7.13
C VAL A 179 4.04 5.98 -8.26
N GLY A 180 4.52 5.97 -9.49
CA GLY A 180 3.73 6.07 -10.70
C GLY A 180 3.59 4.72 -11.39
N LEU A 181 2.47 4.51 -12.08
CA LEU A 181 2.21 3.29 -12.87
C LEU A 181 1.76 3.65 -14.27
N HIS A 182 2.10 2.78 -15.22
CA HIS A 182 1.47 2.75 -16.54
C HIS A 182 0.81 1.38 -16.75
N VAL A 183 -0.52 1.41 -16.83
CA VAL A 183 -1.37 0.23 -17.01
C VAL A 183 -1.82 0.19 -18.47
N GLN A 184 -1.68 -0.96 -19.10
CA GLN A 184 -2.10 -1.18 -20.49
C GLN A 184 -3.06 -2.37 -20.57
N SER A 185 -3.70 -2.53 -21.74
CA SER A 185 -4.66 -3.60 -21.99
C SER A 185 -5.88 -3.57 -21.07
N LEU A 186 -6.35 -2.38 -20.73
CA LEU A 186 -7.60 -2.22 -19.99
C LEU A 186 -8.76 -2.85 -20.77
N ALA A 187 -9.91 -3.06 -20.10
CA ALA A 187 -11.05 -3.74 -20.70
C ALA A 187 -11.55 -3.12 -22.02
N ASP A 188 -11.35 -1.82 -22.22
CA ASP A 188 -11.67 -1.07 -23.44
C ASP A 188 -10.53 -1.04 -24.47
N GLY A 189 -9.43 -1.74 -24.20
CA GLY A 189 -8.20 -1.76 -25.00
C GLY A 189 -7.30 -0.54 -24.80
N SER A 190 -7.63 0.38 -23.91
CA SER A 190 -6.85 1.60 -23.66
C SER A 190 -5.70 1.37 -22.67
N SER A 191 -4.98 2.45 -22.38
CA SER A 191 -3.98 2.55 -21.34
C SER A 191 -4.30 3.70 -20.40
N ALA A 192 -3.80 3.62 -19.17
CA ALA A 192 -3.95 4.65 -18.17
C ALA A 192 -2.71 4.76 -17.30
N SER A 193 -2.47 5.96 -16.78
CA SER A 193 -1.43 6.23 -15.80
C SER A 193 -2.04 6.63 -14.48
N GLY A 194 -1.40 6.23 -13.38
CA GLY A 194 -1.85 6.57 -12.04
C GLY A 194 -0.69 6.75 -11.08
N ILE A 195 -0.91 7.55 -10.05
CA ILE A 195 0.07 7.87 -9.02
C ILE A 195 -0.42 7.41 -7.65
N SER A 196 0.50 6.98 -6.79
CA SER A 196 0.20 6.50 -5.45
C SER A 196 -0.57 7.57 -4.67
N ALA A 197 -1.75 7.20 -4.17
CA ALA A 197 -2.50 8.02 -3.23
C ALA A 197 -1.79 8.05 -1.88
N THR A 198 -2.07 9.06 -1.06
CA THR A 198 -1.59 9.07 0.33
C THR A 198 -2.06 7.80 1.06
N PRO A 199 -1.22 7.15 1.88
CA PRO A 199 -1.56 5.93 2.61
C PRO A 199 -2.90 6.03 3.33
N ILE A 200 -3.70 4.97 3.22
CA ILE A 200 -4.89 4.84 4.05
C ILE A 200 -4.40 4.58 5.46
N GLN A 201 -4.59 5.53 6.38
CA GLN A 201 -4.19 5.34 7.77
C GLN A 201 -4.91 4.10 8.32
N GLY A 202 -4.16 3.03 8.63
CA GLY A 202 -4.71 1.76 9.12
C GLY A 202 -5.57 1.90 10.39
N THR A 203 -5.42 3.01 11.11
CA THR A 203 -6.32 3.45 12.19
C THR A 203 -7.78 3.52 11.76
N LEU A 204 -8.13 3.92 10.54
CA LEU A 204 -9.53 3.96 10.08
C LEU A 204 -10.12 2.54 9.89
N LEU A 205 -9.34 1.60 9.38
CA LEU A 205 -9.75 0.20 9.23
C LEU A 205 -9.83 -0.50 10.59
N LEU A 206 -8.89 -0.23 11.50
CA LEU A 206 -8.93 -0.77 12.85
C LEU A 206 -10.06 -0.14 13.68
N LEU A 207 -10.32 1.16 13.51
CA LEU A 207 -11.42 1.85 14.19
C LEU A 207 -12.76 1.35 13.69
N SER A 208 -12.96 1.20 12.38
CA SER A 208 -14.20 0.69 11.79
C SER A 208 -14.48 -0.76 12.19
N SER A 209 -13.47 -1.63 12.15
CA SER A 209 -13.60 -3.03 12.60
C SER A 209 -13.83 -3.14 14.11
N GLY A 210 -13.15 -2.31 14.91
CA GLY A 210 -13.37 -2.21 16.36
C GLY A 210 -14.79 -1.76 16.74
N LEU A 211 -15.33 -0.75 16.05
CA LEU A 211 -16.70 -0.27 16.25
C LEU A 211 -17.76 -1.33 15.90
N LEU A 212 -17.57 -2.08 14.81
CA LEU A 212 -18.46 -3.18 14.44
C LEU A 212 -18.42 -4.31 15.48
N GLY A 213 -17.23 -4.67 15.99
CA GLY A 213 -17.09 -5.65 17.07
C GLY A 213 -17.86 -5.26 18.34
N LEU A 214 -17.82 -3.98 18.72
CA LEU A 214 -18.55 -3.43 19.87
C LEU A 214 -20.08 -3.49 19.71
N LEU A 215 -20.60 -3.23 18.50
CA LEU A 215 -22.04 -3.31 18.22
C LEU A 215 -22.57 -4.76 18.29
N VAL A 216 -21.80 -5.73 17.77
CA VAL A 216 -22.15 -7.16 17.84
C VAL A 216 -22.15 -7.66 19.29
N PHE A 217 -21.17 -7.24 20.10
CA PHE A 217 -21.12 -7.62 21.51
C PHE A 217 -22.28 -7.05 22.32
N ARG A 218 -22.75 -5.83 22.00
CA ARG A 218 -23.91 -5.22 22.68
C ARG A 218 -25.20 -5.97 22.41
N HIS A 219 -25.38 -6.55 21.21
CA HIS A 219 -26.59 -7.28 20.87
C HIS A 219 -26.72 -8.61 21.62
N ARG A 220 -25.61 -9.33 21.87
CA ARG A 220 -25.62 -10.63 22.56
C ARG A 220 -25.90 -10.57 24.05
N THR A 221 -25.79 -9.40 24.68
CA THR A 221 -26.01 -9.23 26.13
C THR A 221 -27.47 -8.92 26.51
N ARG A 222 -28.39 -8.97 25.54
CA ARG A 222 -29.82 -8.64 25.71
C ARG A 222 -30.77 -9.84 25.66
N ASP A 223 -30.26 -11.04 25.42
CA ASP A 223 -30.98 -12.31 25.59
C ASP A 223 -30.56 -12.98 26.91
#